data_AF-A0AAW2AB37-F1
#
_entry.id   AF-A0AAW2AB37-F1
#
_cell.length_a   1.000
_cell.length_b   1.000
_cell.length_c   1.000
_cell.angle_alpha   90.00
_cell.angle_beta   90.00
_cell.angle_gamma   90.00
#
_symmetry.space_group_name_H-M   'P 1'
#
loop_
_entity.id
_entity.type
_entity.pdbx_description
1 polymer ?
#
loop_
_entity_poly.entity_id
_entity_poly.type
_entity_poly.pdbx_seq_one_letter_code
_entity_poly.pdbx_strand_id
1 'polypeptide(L)'
;MDGLLSFKHFPICYTSDVAGQVDFHINNHKKQLYFQSHDGRLCAASSDNMKLVANKELEVDLQWVKNSRSPFLLEGMPDNDRMSARHPATGTCERYSLYDRFHQKNQKRPEEKLRSLNICPTLRRDMNSAVAEQFNHKNFSSKVLIVPDE
;
A
#
# COMPACT_ATOMS: atom_id res chain seq x y z
N MET A 1 -6.20 4.64 -13.96
CA MET A 1 -6.49 3.79 -12.79
C MET A 1 -6.68 2.31 -13.15
N ASP A 2 -6.86 1.94 -14.43
CA ASP A 2 -6.97 0.53 -14.84
C ASP A 2 -5.68 -0.29 -14.72
N GLY A 3 -4.51 0.35 -14.73
CA GLY A 3 -3.22 -0.36 -14.61
C GLY A 3 -3.08 -1.20 -13.34
N LEU A 4 -3.73 -0.82 -12.23
CA LEU A 4 -3.73 -1.58 -10.98
C LEU A 4 -4.42 -2.95 -11.12
N LEU A 5 -5.42 -3.04 -11.99
CA LEU A 5 -6.16 -4.29 -12.22
C LEU A 5 -5.50 -5.20 -13.26
N SER A 6 -4.56 -4.66 -14.04
CA SER A 6 -3.84 -5.39 -15.08
C SER A 6 -2.67 -6.23 -14.55
N PHE A 7 -2.35 -6.13 -13.26
CA PHE A 7 -1.25 -6.89 -12.67
C PHE A 7 -1.56 -8.39 -12.59
N LYS A 8 -0.57 -9.22 -12.95
CA LYS A 8 -0.64 -10.67 -12.74
C LYS A 8 -0.79 -10.98 -11.25
N HIS A 9 0.08 -10.38 -10.43
CA HIS A 9 0.00 -10.34 -8.98
C HIS A 9 -0.27 -8.92 -8.52
N PHE A 10 -1.39 -8.75 -7.86
CA PHE A 10 -1.82 -7.48 -7.31
C PHE A 10 -0.76 -6.89 -6.37
N PRO A 11 -0.39 -5.61 -6.46
CA PRO A 11 0.62 -5.01 -5.59
C PRO A 11 0.11 -4.76 -4.17
N ILE A 12 0.97 -4.93 -3.17
CA ILE A 12 0.60 -4.73 -1.75
C ILE A 12 0.44 -3.25 -1.44
N CYS A 13 1.39 -2.42 -1.90
CA CYS A 13 1.32 -0.98 -1.76
C CYS A 13 1.27 -0.32 -3.13
N TYR A 14 0.19 0.38 -3.39
CA TYR A 14 0.04 1.25 -4.54
C TYR A 14 0.22 2.70 -4.08
N THR A 15 1.16 3.43 -4.68
CA THR A 15 1.35 4.83 -4.33
C THR A 15 1.05 5.77 -5.49
N SER A 16 0.29 6.80 -5.19
CA SER A 16 -0.13 7.80 -6.16
C SER A 16 -0.30 9.17 -5.50
N ASP A 17 -0.42 10.18 -6.34
CA ASP A 17 -0.82 11.54 -5.98
C ASP A 17 -2.31 11.65 -5.60
N VAL A 18 -3.13 10.66 -5.98
CA VAL A 18 -4.58 10.62 -5.73
C VAL A 18 -5.01 9.36 -4.96
N ALA A 19 -4.24 8.95 -3.96
CA ALA A 19 -4.43 7.68 -3.23
C ALA A 19 -5.86 7.43 -2.72
N GLY A 20 -6.49 8.44 -2.09
CA GLY A 20 -7.88 8.34 -1.64
C GLY A 20 -8.90 8.18 -2.78
N GLN A 21 -8.63 8.77 -3.96
CA GLN A 21 -9.50 8.60 -5.13
C GLN A 21 -9.33 7.20 -5.74
N VAL A 22 -8.12 6.64 -5.71
CA VAL A 22 -7.84 5.28 -6.20
C VAL A 22 -8.59 4.26 -5.36
N ASP A 23 -8.50 4.38 -4.03
CA ASP A 23 -9.25 3.53 -3.11
C ASP A 23 -10.75 3.63 -3.36
N PHE A 24 -11.29 4.85 -3.38
CA PHE A 24 -12.71 5.08 -3.65
C PHE A 24 -13.16 4.49 -5.00
N HIS A 25 -12.38 4.69 -6.06
CA HIS A 25 -12.73 4.18 -7.39
C HIS A 25 -12.70 2.64 -7.44
N ILE A 26 -11.69 2.00 -6.85
CA ILE A 26 -11.57 0.54 -6.90
C ILE A 26 -12.62 -0.12 -5.99
N ASN A 27 -12.78 0.38 -4.77
CA ASN A 27 -13.65 -0.24 -3.78
C ASN A 27 -15.13 0.12 -3.97
N ASN A 28 -15.47 1.40 -4.20
CA ASN A 28 -16.86 1.84 -4.28
C ASN A 28 -17.40 1.84 -5.71
N HIS A 29 -16.61 2.32 -6.68
CA HIS A 29 -17.08 2.44 -8.06
C HIS A 29 -16.99 1.11 -8.82
N LYS A 30 -15.87 0.38 -8.71
CA LYS A 30 -15.71 -0.95 -9.34
C LYS A 30 -16.17 -2.12 -8.47
N LYS A 31 -16.57 -1.86 -7.21
CA LYS A 31 -17.04 -2.87 -6.23
C LYS A 31 -16.08 -4.05 -6.06
N GLN A 32 -14.79 -3.82 -6.22
CA GLN A 32 -13.79 -4.89 -6.18
C GLN A 32 -13.30 -5.16 -4.76
N LEU A 33 -13.55 -4.27 -3.79
CA LEU A 33 -13.11 -4.44 -2.38
C LEU A 33 -11.62 -4.83 -2.29
N TYR A 34 -10.76 -4.13 -3.03
CA TYR A 34 -9.32 -4.38 -3.06
C TYR A 34 -8.61 -3.88 -1.80
N PHE A 35 -8.89 -2.64 -1.42
CA PHE A 35 -8.25 -1.97 -0.30
C PHE A 35 -9.11 -2.15 0.97
N GLN A 36 -9.24 -3.38 1.45
CA GLN A 36 -10.17 -3.69 2.54
C GLN A 36 -9.68 -3.16 3.89
N SER A 37 -8.38 -3.30 4.17
CA SER A 37 -7.80 -2.90 5.44
C SER A 37 -7.84 -1.38 5.58
N HIS A 38 -8.72 -0.89 6.46
CA HIS A 38 -8.88 0.53 6.79
C HIS A 38 -9.08 1.44 5.56
N ASP A 39 -9.77 1.00 4.51
CA ASP A 39 -9.91 1.73 3.23
C ASP A 39 -8.55 1.98 2.54
N GLY A 40 -7.61 1.05 2.69
CA GLY A 40 -6.26 1.16 2.14
C GLY A 40 -5.34 2.12 2.89
N ARG A 41 -5.71 2.57 4.09
CA ARG A 41 -4.84 3.34 5.01
C ARG A 41 -3.93 2.39 5.79
N LEU A 42 -2.84 2.92 6.34
CA LEU A 42 -1.92 2.14 7.18
C LEU A 42 -2.52 1.78 8.55
N CYS A 43 -3.52 2.51 9.01
CA CYS A 43 -4.22 2.27 10.27
C CYS A 43 -5.64 2.86 10.24
N ALA A 44 -6.46 2.48 11.22
CA ALA A 44 -7.81 3.02 11.38
C ALA A 44 -7.82 4.53 11.64
N ALA A 45 -8.85 5.22 11.15
CA ALA A 45 -9.11 6.64 11.42
C ALA A 45 -9.73 6.87 12.82
N SER A 46 -9.11 6.31 13.86
CA SER A 46 -9.48 6.54 15.26
C SER A 46 -9.04 7.92 15.74
N SER A 47 -9.77 8.53 16.69
CA SER A 47 -9.40 9.80 17.29
C SER A 47 -7.97 9.83 17.84
N ASP A 48 -7.49 8.68 18.36
CA ASP A 48 -6.15 8.58 18.93
C ASP A 48 -5.09 8.58 17.83
N ASN A 49 -5.27 7.77 16.78
CA ASN A 49 -4.39 7.76 15.61
C ASN A 49 -4.35 9.13 14.93
N MET A 50 -5.48 9.81 14.86
CA MET A 50 -5.57 11.16 14.29
C MET A 50 -4.80 12.20 15.11
N LYS A 51 -4.83 12.12 16.44
CA LYS A 51 -4.01 12.97 17.33
C LYS A 51 -2.52 12.68 17.15
N LEU A 52 -2.13 11.41 17.18
CA LEU A 52 -0.74 10.99 16.99
C LEU A 52 -0.19 11.44 15.63
N VAL A 53 -0.99 11.32 14.56
CA VAL A 53 -0.61 11.82 13.23
C VAL A 53 -0.50 13.34 13.20
N ALA A 54 -1.38 14.06 13.90
CA ALA A 54 -1.33 15.51 13.97
C ALA A 54 -0.04 15.99 14.68
N ASN A 55 0.37 15.27 15.72
CA ASN A 55 1.61 15.51 16.45
C ASN A 55 2.87 14.97 15.75
N LYS A 56 2.71 14.21 14.67
CA LYS A 56 3.80 13.47 13.98
C LYS A 56 4.47 12.40 14.86
N GLU A 57 3.73 11.85 15.80
CA GLU A 57 4.17 10.80 16.74
C GLU A 57 3.65 9.41 16.33
N LEU A 58 2.80 9.33 15.30
CA LEU A 58 2.31 8.04 14.82
C LEU A 58 3.37 7.32 13.99
N GLU A 59 3.84 6.19 14.50
CA GLU A 59 4.63 5.21 13.76
C GLU A 59 3.88 3.88 13.68
N VAL A 60 3.62 3.42 12.46
CA VAL A 60 3.02 2.14 12.13
C VAL A 60 4.13 1.19 11.71
N ASP A 61 4.20 0.05 12.40
CA ASP A 61 5.14 -1.01 12.10
C ASP A 61 4.45 -2.17 11.39
N LEU A 62 4.73 -2.34 10.11
CA LEU A 62 4.17 -3.40 9.29
C LEU A 62 5.08 -4.64 9.34
N GLN A 63 4.64 -5.69 10.04
CA GLN A 63 5.42 -6.93 10.20
C GLN A 63 5.75 -7.59 8.85
N TRP A 64 4.84 -7.54 7.89
CA TRP A 64 5.08 -8.11 6.55
C TRP A 64 6.19 -7.37 5.79
N VAL A 65 6.45 -6.08 6.07
CA VAL A 65 7.56 -5.32 5.46
C VAL A 65 8.90 -5.80 6.03
N LYS A 66 8.93 -6.19 7.31
CA LYS A 66 10.12 -6.78 7.93
C LYS A 66 10.37 -8.20 7.41
N ASN A 67 9.29 -8.97 7.27
CA ASN A 67 9.33 -10.38 6.88
C ASN A 67 9.48 -10.59 5.36
N SER A 68 9.22 -9.58 4.52
CA SER A 68 9.42 -9.65 3.07
C SER A 68 10.88 -9.89 2.67
N ARG A 69 11.82 -9.67 3.61
CA ARG A 69 13.26 -9.94 3.43
C ARG A 69 13.63 -11.40 3.71
N SER A 70 12.69 -12.21 4.21
CA SER A 70 12.86 -13.66 4.36
C SER A 70 11.92 -14.35 3.38
N PRO A 71 12.41 -15.22 2.48
CA PRO A 71 11.55 -15.95 1.56
C PRO A 71 10.70 -16.93 2.36
N PHE A 72 9.46 -16.53 2.65
CA PHE A 72 8.45 -17.47 3.10
C PHE A 72 7.79 -18.05 1.85
N LEU A 73 8.18 -19.27 1.48
CA LEU A 73 7.41 -20.08 0.55
C LEU A 73 6.08 -20.44 1.23
N LEU A 74 5.04 -19.67 0.95
CA LEU A 74 3.69 -20.06 1.30
C LEU A 74 3.18 -21.04 0.24
N GLU A 75 3.29 -22.34 0.55
CA GLU A 75 2.60 -23.38 -0.20
C GLU A 75 1.09 -23.11 -0.21
N GLY A 76 0.54 -23.11 -1.42
CA GLY A 76 -0.73 -22.48 -1.76
C GLY A 76 -1.95 -23.15 -1.14
N MET A 77 -2.80 -22.32 -0.54
CA MET A 77 -4.24 -22.54 -0.64
C MET A 77 -4.74 -21.84 -1.91
N PRO A 78 -5.62 -22.46 -2.70
CA PRO A 78 -6.27 -21.76 -3.81
C PRO A 78 -7.19 -20.69 -3.22
N ASP A 79 -6.70 -19.45 -3.20
CA ASP A 79 -7.56 -18.29 -2.95
C ASP A 79 -8.54 -18.19 -4.13
N ASN A 80 -9.76 -18.65 -3.92
CA ASN A 80 -10.83 -18.64 -4.93
C ASN A 80 -11.22 -17.21 -5.36
N ASP A 81 -10.87 -16.21 -4.54
CA ASP A 81 -11.03 -14.79 -4.85
C ASP A 81 -9.67 -14.14 -5.07
N ARG A 82 -9.45 -13.71 -6.32
CA ARG A 82 -8.21 -13.07 -6.76
C ARG A 82 -7.91 -11.78 -6.00
N MET A 83 -8.94 -11.13 -5.44
CA MET A 83 -8.82 -9.86 -4.72
C MET A 83 -8.39 -10.04 -3.25
N SER A 84 -8.78 -11.16 -2.66
CA SER A 84 -8.36 -11.58 -1.32
C SER A 84 -7.08 -12.43 -1.33
N ALA A 85 -6.56 -12.73 -2.52
CA ALA A 85 -5.38 -13.55 -2.70
C ALA A 85 -4.15 -12.97 -2.00
N ARG A 86 -3.50 -13.82 -1.20
CA ARG A 86 -2.22 -13.48 -0.56
C ARG A 86 -1.16 -13.18 -1.62
N HIS A 87 -0.37 -12.14 -1.38
CA HIS A 87 0.76 -11.83 -2.28
C HIS A 87 1.84 -12.91 -2.13
N PRO A 88 2.35 -13.49 -3.24
CA PRO A 88 3.31 -14.60 -3.18
C PRO A 88 4.59 -14.26 -2.41
N ALA A 89 5.15 -13.06 -2.62
CA ALA A 89 6.41 -12.66 -1.98
C ALA A 89 6.30 -12.23 -0.50
N THR A 90 5.11 -11.91 0.03
CA THR A 90 4.98 -11.39 1.41
C THR A 90 3.97 -12.14 2.26
N GLY A 91 3.15 -12.99 1.66
CA GLY A 91 2.11 -13.75 2.33
C GLY A 91 0.92 -12.95 2.85
N THR A 92 0.91 -11.62 2.70
CA THR A 92 -0.19 -10.78 3.17
C THR A 92 -1.28 -10.62 2.10
N CYS A 93 -2.53 -10.59 2.54
CA CYS A 93 -3.68 -10.18 1.72
C CYS A 93 -4.01 -8.69 1.92
N GLU A 94 -3.32 -7.99 2.81
CA GLU A 94 -3.53 -6.57 3.06
C GLU A 94 -3.05 -5.74 1.86
N ARG A 95 -3.85 -4.73 1.48
CA ARG A 95 -3.56 -3.84 0.35
C ARG A 95 -3.70 -2.40 0.79
N TYR A 96 -2.74 -1.57 0.38
CA TYR A 96 -2.61 -0.19 0.80
C TYR A 96 -2.59 0.75 -0.40
N SER A 97 -3.34 1.84 -0.31
CA SER A 97 -3.31 2.96 -1.26
C SER A 97 -2.74 4.17 -0.53
N LEU A 98 -1.48 4.52 -0.84
CA LEU A 98 -0.67 5.48 -0.09
C LEU A 98 -0.28 6.70 -0.93
N TYR A 99 -0.04 7.83 -0.26
CA TYR A 99 0.47 9.00 -0.94
C TYR A 99 1.98 8.92 -1.14
N ASP A 100 2.42 9.27 -2.35
CA ASP A 100 3.82 9.53 -2.60
C ASP A 100 4.30 10.77 -1.81
N ARG A 101 5.57 10.75 -1.40
CA ARG A 101 6.20 11.77 -0.55
C ARG A 101 6.07 13.19 -1.13
N PHE A 102 6.11 13.32 -2.45
CA PHE A 102 6.13 14.62 -3.13
C PHE A 102 4.73 15.21 -3.38
N HIS A 103 3.68 14.39 -3.28
CA HIS A 103 2.31 14.76 -3.68
C HIS A 103 1.31 14.85 -2.51
N GLN A 104 1.80 15.10 -1.29
CA GLN A 104 0.95 15.25 -0.09
C GLN A 104 0.31 16.65 0.05
N LYS A 105 0.56 17.56 -0.90
CA LYS A 105 0.12 18.96 -0.83
C LYS A 105 -1.37 19.04 -1.20
N ASN A 106 -2.22 19.26 -0.20
CA ASN A 106 -3.67 19.53 -0.27
C ASN A 106 -4.61 18.33 -0.09
N GLN A 107 -4.36 17.51 0.94
CA GLN A 107 -5.35 16.55 1.41
C GLN A 107 -6.56 17.29 2.03
N LYS A 108 -7.73 17.14 1.40
CA LYS A 108 -9.00 17.77 1.86
C LYS A 108 -9.54 17.15 3.15
N ARG A 109 -9.23 15.89 3.40
CA ARG A 109 -9.75 15.10 4.52
C ARG A 109 -8.62 14.77 5.49
N PRO A 110 -8.80 14.93 6.81
CA PRO A 110 -7.72 14.73 7.77
C PRO A 110 -7.25 13.27 7.83
N GLU A 111 -8.13 12.29 7.59
CA GLU A 111 -7.80 10.85 7.59
C GLU A 111 -6.84 10.44 6.47
N GLU A 112 -6.69 11.26 5.42
CA GLU A 112 -5.74 11.02 4.33
C GLU A 112 -4.29 11.11 4.81
N LYS A 113 -4.04 11.72 5.96
CA LYS A 113 -2.73 11.73 6.61
C LYS A 113 -2.29 10.32 7.02
N LEU A 114 -3.23 9.40 7.27
CA LEU A 114 -2.98 7.99 7.57
C LEU A 114 -2.60 7.16 6.33
N ARG A 115 -2.63 7.77 5.13
CA ARG A 115 -2.07 7.20 3.89
C ARG A 115 -0.65 7.67 3.63
N SER A 116 -0.05 8.45 4.53
CA SER A 116 1.29 8.99 4.34
C SER A 116 2.36 7.92 4.57
N LEU A 117 3.34 7.81 3.68
CA LEU A 117 4.52 6.98 3.93
C LEU A 117 5.34 7.44 5.15
N ASN A 118 5.14 8.66 5.63
CA ASN A 118 5.88 9.17 6.78
C ASN A 118 5.56 8.46 8.08
N ILE A 119 4.35 7.89 8.21
CA ILE A 119 3.96 7.16 9.41
C ILE A 119 4.47 5.71 9.41
N CYS A 120 5.04 5.20 8.31
CA CYS A 120 5.66 3.87 8.28
C CYS A 120 7.11 3.97 7.81
N PRO A 121 8.07 4.18 8.73
CA PRO A 121 9.47 4.41 8.39
C PRO A 121 10.11 3.24 7.63
N THR A 122 9.73 2.01 7.98
CA THR A 122 10.21 0.78 7.34
C THR A 122 9.77 0.71 5.88
N LEU A 123 8.47 0.87 5.62
CA LEU A 123 7.92 0.91 4.27
C LEU A 123 8.51 2.05 3.45
N ARG A 124 8.65 3.24 4.05
CA ARG A 124 9.29 4.38 3.41
C ARG A 124 10.72 4.08 2.98
N ARG A 125 11.48 3.33 3.78
CA ARG A 125 12.86 2.98 3.47
C ARG A 125 12.93 2.03 2.27
N ASP A 126 12.05 1.03 2.24
CA ASP A 126 12.00 0.04 1.16
C ASP A 126 11.48 0.67 -0.16
N MET A 127 10.48 1.55 -0.08
CA MET A 127 9.95 2.32 -1.22
C MET A 127 10.95 3.27 -1.86
N ASN A 128 11.85 3.85 -1.06
CA ASN A 128 12.90 4.76 -1.53
C ASN A 128 14.23 4.03 -1.74
N SER A 129 14.26 2.70 -1.75
CA SER A 129 15.46 1.97 -2.13
C SER A 129 15.71 2.16 -3.63
N ALA A 130 16.98 2.29 -4.02
CA ALA A 130 17.35 2.48 -5.43
C ALA A 130 16.84 1.35 -6.33
N VAL A 131 16.71 0.13 -5.77
CA VAL A 131 16.14 -1.04 -6.45
C VAL A 131 14.64 -0.88 -6.69
N ALA A 132 13.88 -0.47 -5.68
CA ALA A 132 12.45 -0.19 -5.83
C ALA A 132 12.22 0.99 -6.79
N GLU A 133 13.05 2.04 -6.74
CA GLU A 133 12.94 3.17 -7.67
C GLU A 133 13.27 2.76 -9.11
N GLN A 134 14.31 1.95 -9.32
CA GLN A 134 14.68 1.47 -10.66
C GLN A 134 13.63 0.52 -11.25
N PHE A 135 13.05 -0.36 -10.42
CA PHE A 135 11.97 -1.24 -10.84
C PHE A 135 10.69 -0.45 -11.19
N ASN A 136 10.36 0.55 -10.37
CA ASN A 136 9.25 1.46 -10.62
C ASN A 136 9.45 2.28 -11.90
N HIS A 137 10.63 2.89 -12.07
CA HIS A 137 10.93 3.75 -13.22
C HIS A 137 10.90 2.97 -14.54
N LYS A 138 11.32 1.70 -14.54
CA LYS A 138 11.34 0.87 -15.75
C LYS A 138 9.96 0.37 -16.16
N ASN A 139 9.02 0.24 -15.23
CA ASN A 139 7.76 -0.46 -15.49
C ASN A 139 6.51 0.42 -15.34
N PHE A 140 6.56 1.53 -14.60
CA PHE A 140 5.36 2.27 -14.21
C PHE A 140 5.56 3.79 -14.13
N SER A 141 4.50 4.53 -14.47
CA SER A 141 4.38 5.99 -14.21
C SER A 141 4.04 6.30 -12.73
N SER A 142 3.82 5.27 -11.90
CA SER A 142 3.49 5.37 -10.47
C SER A 142 4.40 4.45 -9.67
N LYS A 143 4.77 4.83 -8.43
CA LYS A 143 5.60 3.97 -7.57
C LYS A 143 4.74 2.83 -7.00
N VAL A 144 5.06 1.59 -7.33
CA VAL A 144 4.38 0.39 -6.87
C VAL A 144 5.41 -0.49 -6.17
N LEU A 145 5.20 -0.81 -4.89
CA LEU A 145 6.00 -1.88 -4.29
C LEU A 145 5.42 -3.20 -4.74
N ILE A 146 6.02 -3.73 -5.80
CA ILE A 146 6.05 -5.16 -6.06
C ILE A 146 7.36 -5.61 -5.44
N VAL A 147 7.28 -6.35 -4.34
CA VAL A 147 8.45 -7.10 -3.88
C VAL A 147 8.78 -8.05 -5.04
N PRO A 148 9.94 -7.92 -5.70
CA PRO A 148 10.26 -8.76 -6.84
C PRO A 148 10.29 -10.22 -6.37
N ASP A 149 9.62 -11.09 -7.11
CA ASP A 149 10.01 -12.50 -7.16
C ASP A 149 11.39 -12.52 -7.83
N GLU A 150 12.41 -13.00 -7.10
CA GLU A 150 13.73 -13.30 -7.70
C GLU A 150 13.62 -14.37 -8.80
#